data_AF-A0A2E3TU51-F1
#
_entry.id   AF-A0A2E3TU51-F1
#
_cell.length_a   1.000
_cell.length_b   1.000
_cell.length_c   1.000
_cell.angle_alpha   90.00
_cell.angle_beta   90.00
_cell.angle_gamma   90.00
#
_symmetry.space_group_name_H-M   'P 1'
#
loop_
_entity.id
_entity.type
_entity.pdbx_description
1 polymer ?
#
loop_
_entity_poly.entity_id
_entity_poly.type
_entity_poly.pdbx_seq_one_letter_code
_entity_poly.pdbx_strand_id
1 'polypeptide(L)'
;MTDEMPRSLVDATASQKEVLTPLRSGAHLDRLAELEEERRFLLRSLDDLEHEFEAGDVDESDYVTLRDGYTVRAAAVLRQIDSGRAQLAPKVTRRWGRLALTTSAVVVLAVAIGFALANAYGERGANQEITGFDPGDDARIVLASARDALNENEFGLANGLFARVVQMERERDIDNVEAIAYFGWTLALQARLESADLVTDTRLNAARIALQQATVIDPDYADPHCFLAIIEYAFLDDADAALPFVVTCESGNPPADVANLIAGFAADIRAAAN
;
A
#
# COMPACT_ATOMS: atom_id res chain seq x y z
N MET A 1 -57.05 -49.60 -24.53
CA MET A 1 -57.71 -49.75 -25.84
C MET A 1 -58.95 -48.87 -25.77
N THR A 2 -59.09 -47.93 -26.72
CA THR A 2 -60.15 -46.88 -26.84
C THR A 2 -60.17 -45.85 -25.69
N ASP A 3 -60.45 -44.57 -25.85
CA ASP A 3 -60.63 -43.67 -27.00
C ASP A 3 -60.62 -42.23 -26.44
N GLU A 4 -60.03 -41.31 -27.22
CA GLU A 4 -60.57 -40.00 -27.63
C GLU A 4 -61.48 -39.13 -26.69
N MET A 5 -60.92 -37.98 -26.25
CA MET A 5 -61.39 -36.55 -26.20
C MET A 5 -62.90 -36.19 -26.45
N PRO A 6 -63.45 -34.95 -26.15
CA PRO A 6 -62.81 -33.63 -25.90
C PRO A 6 -63.58 -32.60 -24.98
N ARG A 7 -63.09 -31.34 -24.97
CA ARG A 7 -63.78 -30.02 -24.71
C ARG A 7 -64.04 -29.66 -23.22
N SER A 8 -63.91 -28.42 -22.74
CA SER A 8 -63.87 -27.08 -23.34
C SER A 8 -63.55 -26.09 -22.20
N LEU A 9 -62.52 -25.24 -22.34
CA LEU A 9 -62.62 -23.77 -22.50
C LEU A 9 -63.18 -22.96 -21.30
N VAL A 10 -62.32 -22.01 -20.87
CA VAL A 10 -62.63 -20.60 -20.53
C VAL A 10 -63.25 -20.40 -19.13
N ASP A 11 -62.76 -19.53 -18.25
CA ASP A 11 -62.34 -18.15 -18.46
C ASP A 11 -61.51 -17.60 -17.28
N ALA A 12 -61.02 -16.36 -17.46
CA ALA A 12 -60.68 -15.34 -16.46
C ALA A 12 -59.22 -14.85 -16.53
N THR A 13 -58.97 -14.15 -17.63
CA THR A 13 -58.21 -12.89 -17.72
C THR A 13 -57.98 -12.16 -16.38
N ALA A 14 -56.77 -12.32 -15.82
CA ALA A 14 -56.23 -11.36 -14.87
C ALA A 14 -55.32 -10.38 -15.63
N SER A 15 -55.78 -9.13 -15.71
CA SER A 15 -55.01 -7.95 -16.12
C SER A 15 -53.72 -7.85 -15.30
N GLN A 16 -52.60 -8.26 -15.87
CA GLN A 16 -51.28 -7.97 -15.29
C GLN A 16 -50.74 -6.71 -15.97
N LYS A 17 -50.61 -5.64 -15.18
CA LYS A 17 -49.78 -4.47 -15.51
C LYS A 17 -48.34 -4.96 -15.71
N GLU A 18 -47.98 -5.24 -16.95
CA GLU A 18 -46.62 -5.63 -17.31
C GLU A 18 -45.71 -4.40 -17.19
N VAL A 19 -44.90 -4.36 -16.14
CA VAL A 19 -43.86 -3.34 -15.98
C VAL A 19 -42.84 -3.53 -17.10
N LEU A 20 -42.74 -2.55 -18.01
CA LEU A 20 -41.88 -2.60 -19.18
C LEU A 20 -40.40 -2.80 -18.78
N THR A 21 -39.79 -3.87 -19.28
CA THR A 21 -38.34 -4.15 -19.19
C THR A 21 -37.53 -3.04 -19.91
N PRO A 22 -36.26 -2.75 -19.57
CA PRO A 22 -35.52 -1.61 -20.13
C PRO A 22 -35.44 -1.59 -21.66
N LEU A 23 -35.30 -2.76 -22.29
CA LEU A 23 -35.32 -2.91 -23.75
C LEU A 23 -36.68 -2.53 -24.37
N ARG A 24 -37.79 -2.87 -23.70
CA ARG A 24 -39.15 -2.48 -24.11
C ARG A 24 -39.41 -0.99 -23.84
N SER A 25 -38.78 -0.42 -22.81
CA SER A 25 -38.83 1.02 -22.55
C SER A 25 -38.12 1.84 -23.63
N GLY A 26 -36.99 1.37 -24.16
CA GLY A 26 -36.29 2.04 -25.27
C GLY A 26 -37.14 2.12 -26.53
N ALA A 27 -37.66 0.99 -27.01
CA ALA A 27 -38.52 0.95 -28.20
C ALA A 27 -39.80 1.80 -28.05
N HIS A 28 -40.32 1.93 -26.83
CA HIS A 28 -41.48 2.79 -26.59
C HIS A 28 -41.11 4.28 -26.64
N LEU A 29 -39.93 4.67 -26.13
CA LEU A 29 -39.44 6.04 -26.25
C LEU A 29 -39.17 6.43 -27.70
N ASP A 30 -38.61 5.53 -28.50
CA ASP A 30 -38.37 5.77 -29.93
C ASP A 30 -39.69 6.00 -30.68
N ARG A 31 -40.71 5.18 -30.40
CA ARG A 31 -42.06 5.36 -30.98
C ARG A 31 -42.72 6.68 -30.54
N LEU A 32 -42.53 7.10 -29.30
CA LEU A 32 -43.03 8.39 -28.83
C LEU A 32 -42.32 9.55 -29.52
N ALA A 33 -41.01 9.45 -29.77
CA ALA A 33 -40.26 10.45 -30.50
C ALA A 33 -40.77 10.60 -31.94
N GLU A 34 -41.00 9.48 -32.64
CA GLU A 34 -41.56 9.48 -34.00
C GLU A 34 -42.95 10.17 -34.05
N LEU A 35 -43.83 9.84 -33.11
CA LEU A 35 -45.15 10.48 -33.00
C LEU A 35 -45.03 11.99 -32.69
N GLU A 36 -44.05 12.41 -31.89
CA GLU A 36 -43.81 13.84 -31.64
C GLU A 36 -43.31 14.60 -32.88
N GLU A 37 -42.49 13.95 -33.72
CA GLU A 37 -42.06 14.50 -35.00
C GLU A 37 -43.25 14.62 -35.97
N GLU A 38 -44.08 13.59 -36.07
CA GLU A 38 -45.30 13.61 -36.89
C GLU A 38 -46.27 14.70 -36.43
N ARG A 39 -46.48 14.84 -35.11
CA ARG A 39 -47.28 15.94 -34.55
C ARG A 39 -46.74 17.30 -34.99
N ARG A 40 -45.42 17.50 -34.91
CA ARG A 40 -44.78 18.77 -35.26
C ARG A 40 -44.93 19.08 -36.75
N PHE A 41 -44.82 18.06 -37.59
CA PHE A 41 -45.06 18.18 -39.03
C PHE A 41 -46.51 18.61 -39.31
N LEU A 42 -47.51 17.90 -38.75
CA LEU A 42 -48.92 18.17 -39.01
C LEU A 42 -49.37 19.56 -38.53
N LEU A 43 -48.89 20.00 -37.37
CA LEU A 43 -49.21 21.33 -36.86
C LEU A 43 -48.58 22.43 -37.72
N ARG A 44 -47.37 22.21 -38.23
CA ARG A 44 -46.75 23.13 -39.18
C ARG A 44 -47.51 23.17 -40.50
N SER A 45 -47.90 22.03 -41.05
CA SER A 45 -48.69 21.99 -42.29
C SER A 45 -50.06 22.63 -42.16
N LEU A 46 -50.68 22.61 -40.96
CA LEU A 46 -51.92 23.36 -40.70
C LEU A 46 -51.69 24.87 -40.68
N ASP A 47 -50.58 25.32 -40.09
CA ASP A 47 -50.19 26.73 -40.05
C ASP A 47 -49.84 27.23 -41.46
N ASP A 48 -49.05 26.46 -42.21
CA ASP A 48 -48.70 26.77 -43.60
C ASP A 48 -49.96 26.84 -44.49
N LEU A 49 -50.90 25.89 -44.34
CA LEU A 49 -52.16 25.87 -45.08
C LEU A 49 -53.04 27.10 -44.80
N GLU A 50 -53.05 27.60 -43.56
CA GLU A 50 -53.77 28.83 -43.21
C GLU A 50 -53.15 30.04 -43.92
N HIS A 51 -51.82 30.15 -43.92
CA HIS A 51 -51.11 31.23 -44.61
C HIS A 51 -51.33 31.18 -46.14
N GLU A 52 -51.31 29.99 -46.74
CA GLU A 52 -51.59 29.81 -48.18
C GLU A 52 -53.04 30.18 -48.54
N PHE A 53 -54.00 29.88 -47.66
CA PHE A 53 -55.40 30.29 -47.86
C PHE A 53 -55.58 31.82 -47.70
N GLU A 54 -54.97 32.43 -46.69
CA GLU A 54 -54.98 33.89 -46.50
C GLU A 54 -54.31 34.64 -47.66
N ALA A 55 -53.27 34.05 -48.27
CA ALA A 55 -52.61 34.58 -49.46
C ALA A 55 -53.44 34.40 -50.75
N GLY A 56 -54.48 33.56 -50.72
CA GLY A 56 -55.33 33.25 -51.87
C GLY A 56 -54.72 32.21 -52.83
N ASP A 57 -53.69 31.48 -52.40
CA ASP A 57 -53.00 30.45 -53.20
C ASP A 57 -53.79 29.13 -53.22
N VAL A 58 -54.74 28.94 -52.30
CA VAL A 58 -55.61 27.77 -52.18
C VAL A 58 -57.07 28.21 -52.17
N ASP A 59 -57.95 27.52 -52.90
CA ASP A 59 -59.37 27.82 -52.88
C ASP A 59 -60.08 27.29 -51.62
N GLU A 60 -61.25 27.84 -51.31
CA GLU A 60 -62.00 27.51 -50.09
C GLU A 60 -62.36 26.03 -49.98
N SER A 61 -62.64 25.36 -51.11
CA SER A 61 -63.05 23.95 -51.11
C SER A 61 -61.87 23.01 -50.84
N ASP A 62 -60.71 23.32 -51.40
CA ASP A 62 -59.46 22.62 -51.16
C ASP A 62 -58.95 22.87 -49.74
N TYR A 63 -59.02 24.12 -49.26
CA TYR A 63 -58.65 24.48 -47.89
C TYR A 63 -59.45 23.67 -46.85
N VAL A 64 -60.78 23.64 -46.96
CA VAL A 64 -61.64 22.89 -46.02
C VAL A 64 -61.29 21.40 -46.04
N THR A 65 -61.12 20.81 -47.21
CA THR A 65 -60.81 19.39 -47.37
C THR A 65 -59.45 19.02 -46.75
N LEU A 66 -58.41 19.82 -47.03
CA LEU A 66 -57.07 19.60 -46.49
C LEU A 66 -57.02 19.83 -44.98
N ARG A 67 -57.64 20.91 -44.50
CA ARG A 67 -57.71 21.26 -43.08
C ARG A 67 -58.38 20.17 -42.26
N ASP A 68 -59.50 19.63 -42.73
CA ASP A 68 -60.20 18.54 -42.05
C ASP A 68 -59.32 17.28 -41.99
N GLY A 69 -58.64 16.94 -43.10
CA GLY A 69 -57.72 15.81 -43.16
C GLY A 69 -56.55 15.92 -42.17
N TYR A 70 -55.89 17.08 -42.13
CA TYR A 70 -54.78 17.33 -41.22
C TYR A 70 -55.24 17.38 -39.75
N THR A 71 -56.40 17.98 -39.48
CA THR A 71 -56.97 18.07 -38.12
C THR A 71 -57.30 16.69 -37.55
N VAL A 72 -57.93 15.83 -38.35
CA VAL A 72 -58.24 14.44 -37.94
C VAL A 72 -56.96 13.66 -37.64
N ARG A 73 -55.93 13.78 -38.48
CA ARG A 73 -54.65 13.09 -38.29
C ARG A 73 -53.91 13.61 -37.05
N ALA A 74 -53.86 14.93 -36.85
CA ALA A 74 -53.23 15.53 -35.67
C ALA A 74 -53.92 15.06 -34.37
N ALA A 75 -55.25 15.00 -34.35
CA ALA A 75 -56.01 14.49 -33.21
C ALA A 75 -55.79 12.99 -32.97
N ALA A 76 -55.51 12.20 -34.01
CA ALA A 76 -55.15 10.79 -33.86
C ALA A 76 -53.74 10.63 -33.25
N VAL A 77 -52.75 11.38 -33.73
CA VAL A 77 -51.36 11.36 -33.22
C VAL A 77 -51.29 11.80 -31.76
N LEU A 78 -51.98 12.89 -31.40
CA LEU A 78 -52.03 13.38 -30.01
C LEU A 78 -52.56 12.32 -29.03
N ARG A 79 -53.64 11.62 -29.40
CA ARG A 79 -54.18 10.51 -28.59
C ARG A 79 -53.19 9.37 -28.42
N GLN A 80 -52.42 9.04 -29.46
CA GLN A 80 -51.39 8.01 -29.38
C GLN A 80 -50.23 8.42 -28.45
N ILE A 81 -49.77 9.67 -28.53
CA ILE A 81 -48.73 10.21 -27.63
C ILE A 81 -49.18 10.13 -26.17
N ASP A 82 -50.39 10.58 -25.87
CA ASP A 82 -50.92 10.55 -24.50
C ASP A 82 -51.05 9.12 -23.98
N SER A 83 -51.55 8.20 -24.81
CA SER A 83 -51.65 6.79 -24.46
C SER A 83 -50.29 6.13 -24.21
N GLY A 84 -49.25 6.52 -24.95
CA GLY A 84 -47.89 6.01 -24.77
C GLY A 84 -47.23 6.58 -23.52
N ARG A 85 -47.35 7.89 -23.29
CA ARG A 85 -46.85 8.54 -22.06
C ARG A 85 -47.46 7.94 -20.79
N ALA A 86 -48.74 7.55 -20.82
CA ALA A 86 -49.41 6.91 -19.69
C ALA A 86 -48.85 5.51 -19.33
N GLN A 87 -48.16 4.83 -20.26
CA GLN A 87 -47.56 3.52 -19.98
C GLN A 87 -46.09 3.63 -19.54
N LEU A 88 -45.46 4.81 -19.63
CA LEU A 88 -44.14 5.04 -19.05
C LEU A 88 -44.28 5.10 -17.52
N ALA A 89 -43.52 4.26 -16.80
CA ALA A 89 -43.59 4.15 -15.35
C ALA A 89 -43.29 5.50 -14.64
N PRO A 90 -43.95 5.82 -13.50
CA PRO A 90 -43.72 7.07 -12.79
C PRO A 90 -42.29 7.15 -12.24
N LYS A 91 -41.68 8.33 -12.32
CA LYS A 91 -40.32 8.62 -11.85
C LYS A 91 -40.23 8.42 -10.33
N VAL A 92 -39.55 7.37 -9.89
CA VAL A 92 -39.33 7.11 -8.46
C VAL A 92 -38.46 8.23 -7.86
N THR A 93 -39.00 8.97 -6.89
CA THR A 93 -38.27 10.04 -6.20
C THR A 93 -37.21 9.43 -5.29
N ARG A 94 -35.93 9.52 -5.67
CA ARG A 94 -34.80 9.04 -4.85
C ARG A 94 -34.67 9.90 -3.60
N ARG A 95 -34.53 9.29 -2.40
CA ARG A 95 -34.43 10.00 -1.11
C ARG A 95 -33.02 10.56 -0.86
N TRP A 96 -32.70 11.68 -1.48
CA TRP A 96 -31.41 12.38 -1.39
C TRP A 96 -30.95 12.72 0.05
N GLY A 97 -31.87 12.89 1.00
CA GLY A 97 -31.53 13.20 2.39
C GLY A 97 -30.73 12.10 3.11
N ARG A 98 -30.94 10.82 2.79
CA ARG A 98 -30.15 9.72 3.37
C ARG A 98 -28.72 9.70 2.84
N LEU A 99 -28.54 10.06 1.57
CA LEU A 99 -27.22 10.12 0.94
C LEU A 99 -26.39 11.26 1.54
N ALA A 100 -26.98 12.44 1.70
CA ALA A 100 -26.29 13.60 2.29
C ALA A 100 -25.82 13.34 3.73
N LEU A 101 -26.64 12.62 4.51
CA LEU A 101 -26.30 12.23 5.88
C LEU A 101 -25.11 11.25 5.92
N THR A 102 -25.11 10.23 5.07
CA THR A 102 -24.02 9.26 5.01
C THR A 102 -22.71 9.91 4.58
N THR A 103 -22.73 10.80 3.59
CA THR A 103 -21.53 11.49 3.13
C THR A 103 -20.97 12.40 4.22
N SER A 104 -21.83 13.14 4.92
CA SER A 104 -21.40 14.01 6.02
C SER A 104 -20.77 13.21 7.17
N ALA A 105 -21.37 12.07 7.54
CA ALA A 105 -20.82 11.22 8.60
C ALA A 105 -19.42 10.69 8.25
N VAL A 106 -19.19 10.29 7.00
CA VAL A 106 -17.88 9.83 6.52
C VAL A 106 -16.84 10.95 6.56
N VAL A 107 -17.20 12.17 6.14
CA VAL A 107 -16.30 13.32 6.16
C VAL A 107 -15.90 13.67 7.59
N VAL A 108 -16.86 13.71 8.53
CA VAL A 108 -16.58 14.00 9.94
C VAL A 108 -15.66 12.93 10.55
N LEU A 109 -15.90 11.66 10.25
CA LEU A 109 -15.04 10.57 10.72
C LEU A 109 -13.62 10.69 10.18
N ALA A 110 -13.45 10.99 8.89
CA ALA A 110 -12.14 11.19 8.29
C ALA A 110 -11.37 12.36 8.92
N VAL A 111 -12.05 13.48 9.20
CA VAL A 111 -11.45 14.63 9.89
C VAL A 111 -11.06 14.28 11.32
N ALA A 112 -11.91 13.56 12.06
CA ALA A 112 -11.62 13.15 13.42
C ALA A 112 -10.40 12.21 13.50
N ILE A 113 -10.29 11.26 12.58
CA ILE A 113 -9.14 10.36 12.47
C ILE A 113 -7.87 11.16 12.14
N GLY A 114 -7.96 12.10 11.19
CA GLY A 114 -6.83 12.98 10.84
C GLY A 114 -6.34 13.81 12.04
N PHE A 115 -7.27 14.37 12.82
CA PHE A 115 -6.94 15.14 14.01
C PHE A 115 -6.36 14.28 15.14
N ALA A 116 -6.87 13.07 15.35
CA ALA A 116 -6.33 12.14 16.35
C ALA A 116 -4.91 11.69 16.01
N LEU A 117 -4.64 11.36 14.74
CA LEU A 117 -3.31 10.99 14.27
C LEU A 117 -2.30 12.15 14.38
N ALA A 118 -2.71 13.38 14.09
CA ALA A 118 -1.85 14.55 14.22
C ALA A 118 -1.42 14.82 15.68
N ASN A 119 -2.29 14.56 16.65
CA ASN A 119 -1.98 14.73 18.07
C ASN A 119 -1.19 13.56 18.67
N ALA A 120 -1.31 12.35 18.11
CA ALA A 120 -0.56 11.18 18.56
C ALA A 120 0.88 11.15 18.03
N TYR A 121 1.16 11.83 16.92
CA TYR A 121 2.46 11.85 16.24
C TYR A 121 2.91 13.30 15.99
N GLY A 122 3.04 14.07 17.07
CA GLY A 122 3.42 15.48 17.04
C GLY A 122 4.90 15.73 17.36
N GLU A 123 5.80 15.39 16.44
CA GLU A 123 7.06 16.10 16.13
C GLU A 123 7.76 15.38 14.97
N ARG A 124 7.75 15.97 13.78
CA ARG A 124 8.52 15.50 12.63
C ARG A 124 9.71 16.44 12.44
N GLY A 125 10.92 15.96 12.74
CA GLY A 125 12.17 16.69 12.53
C GLY A 125 12.37 17.02 11.05
N ALA A 126 12.96 18.18 10.77
CA ALA A 126 13.01 18.85 9.46
C ALA A 126 13.75 18.10 8.33
N ASN A 127 14.18 16.84 8.53
CA ASN A 127 15.07 16.11 7.64
C ASN A 127 14.56 14.70 7.23
N GLN A 128 13.27 14.39 7.38
CA GLN A 128 12.73 13.09 6.94
C GLN A 128 12.31 13.13 5.46
N GLU A 129 12.92 12.27 4.63
CA GLU A 129 12.47 12.03 3.26
C GLU A 129 11.16 11.21 3.23
N ILE A 130 10.25 11.61 2.35
CA ILE A 130 8.86 11.16 2.26
C ILE A 130 8.71 9.66 1.87
N THR A 131 9.78 8.98 1.47
CA THR A 131 9.76 7.60 0.99
C THR A 131 10.46 6.64 1.94
N GLY A 132 9.93 6.43 3.15
CA GLY A 132 10.22 5.24 3.98
C GLY A 132 11.69 4.88 4.28
N PHE A 133 12.64 5.77 4.03
CA PHE A 133 14.06 5.58 4.31
C PHE A 133 14.36 6.21 5.67
N ASP A 134 14.38 5.41 6.73
CA ASP A 134 15.05 5.78 7.99
C ASP A 134 16.50 5.29 7.89
N PRO A 135 17.50 6.20 7.87
CA PRO A 135 18.91 5.80 7.93
C PRO A 135 19.22 4.87 9.11
N GLY A 136 18.42 4.92 10.19
CA GLY A 136 18.50 3.97 11.29
C GLY A 136 17.99 2.57 10.98
N ASP A 137 16.94 2.43 10.16
CA ASP A 137 16.50 1.12 9.64
C ASP A 137 17.56 0.53 8.71
N ASP A 138 18.19 1.35 7.87
CA ASP A 138 19.26 0.90 7.00
C ASP A 138 20.47 0.39 7.80
N ALA A 139 20.87 1.08 8.86
CA ALA A 139 21.99 0.65 9.72
C ALA A 139 21.71 -0.71 10.37
N ARG A 140 20.47 -0.93 10.85
CA ARG A 140 20.02 -2.23 11.39
C ARG A 140 20.06 -3.35 10.35
N ILE A 141 19.63 -3.06 9.12
CA ILE A 141 19.69 -4.02 8.01
C ILE A 141 21.13 -4.37 7.68
N VAL A 142 22.03 -3.38 7.58
CA VAL A 142 23.45 -3.61 7.30
C VAL A 142 24.12 -4.39 8.45
N LEU A 143 23.76 -4.12 9.70
CA LEU A 143 24.27 -4.85 10.86
C LEU A 143 23.86 -6.33 10.83
N ALA A 144 22.61 -6.63 10.47
CA ALA A 144 22.16 -8.01 10.28
C ALA A 144 22.98 -8.72 9.18
N SER A 145 23.16 -8.09 8.03
CA SER A 145 24.01 -8.63 6.95
C SER A 145 25.47 -8.82 7.38
N ALA A 146 26.00 -7.94 8.24
CA ALA A 146 27.35 -8.08 8.78
C ALA A 146 27.52 -9.33 9.64
N ARG A 147 26.53 -9.63 10.49
CA ARG A 147 26.48 -10.84 11.31
C ARG A 147 26.32 -12.09 10.45
N ASP A 148 25.49 -12.05 9.41
CA ASP A 148 25.33 -13.15 8.46
C ASP A 148 26.66 -13.48 7.77
N ALA A 149 27.35 -12.47 7.24
CA ALA A 149 28.68 -12.64 6.64
C ALA A 149 29.72 -13.18 7.63
N LEU A 150 29.66 -12.76 8.90
CA LEU A 150 30.53 -13.30 9.96
C LEU A 150 30.27 -14.80 10.20
N ASN A 151 28.99 -15.19 10.29
CA ASN A 151 28.59 -16.59 10.46
C ASN A 151 28.99 -17.47 9.28
N GLU A 152 29.04 -16.92 8.07
CA GLU A 152 29.50 -17.58 6.86
C GLU A 152 31.04 -17.62 6.75
N ASN A 153 31.77 -17.07 7.72
CA ASN A 153 33.23 -16.91 7.72
C ASN A 153 33.77 -15.98 6.63
N GLU A 154 32.92 -15.13 6.05
CA GLU A 154 33.31 -14.10 5.09
C GLU A 154 33.86 -12.86 5.81
N PHE A 155 34.95 -13.02 6.56
CA PHE A 155 35.47 -11.98 7.46
C PHE A 155 35.82 -10.67 6.75
N GLY A 156 36.23 -10.73 5.48
CA GLY A 156 36.43 -9.57 4.60
C GLY A 156 35.16 -8.74 4.42
N LEU A 157 34.08 -9.40 4.04
CA LEU A 157 32.78 -8.78 3.83
C LEU A 157 32.19 -8.29 5.15
N ALA A 158 32.21 -9.14 6.19
CA ALA A 158 31.71 -8.79 7.52
C ALA A 158 32.38 -7.52 8.07
N ASN A 159 33.72 -7.43 7.96
CA ASN A 159 34.47 -6.26 8.41
C ASN A 159 34.02 -4.97 7.68
N GLY A 160 33.86 -5.04 6.36
CA GLY A 160 33.38 -3.90 5.57
C GLY A 160 31.96 -3.47 5.93
N LEU A 161 31.07 -4.43 6.25
CA LEU A 161 29.70 -4.13 6.67
C LEU A 161 29.64 -3.54 8.08
N PHE A 162 30.38 -4.08 9.06
CA PHE A 162 30.48 -3.47 10.39
C PHE A 162 31.06 -2.05 10.32
N ALA A 163 32.11 -1.83 9.53
CA ALA A 163 32.68 -0.49 9.31
C ALA A 163 31.65 0.49 8.71
N ARG A 164 30.75 0.00 7.86
CA ARG A 164 29.64 0.79 7.31
C ARG A 164 28.61 1.16 8.37
N VAL A 165 28.22 0.22 9.24
CA VAL A 165 27.31 0.51 10.36
C VAL A 165 27.92 1.58 11.28
N VAL A 166 29.21 1.45 11.63
CA VAL A 166 29.91 2.46 12.45
C VAL A 166 29.84 3.85 11.82
N GLN A 167 30.01 3.96 10.51
CA GLN A 167 29.90 5.25 9.80
C GLN A 167 28.47 5.79 9.81
N MET A 168 27.50 4.96 9.44
CA MET A 168 26.08 5.35 9.37
C MET A 168 25.55 5.83 10.73
N GLU A 169 25.94 5.17 11.82
CA GLU A 169 25.50 5.56 13.16
C GLU A 169 26.28 6.75 13.72
N ARG A 170 27.59 6.87 13.40
CA ARG A 170 28.38 8.06 13.78
C ARG A 170 27.84 9.35 13.18
N GLU A 171 27.34 9.33 11.94
CA GLU A 171 26.68 10.49 11.32
C GLU A 171 25.47 11.00 12.11
N ARG A 172 24.93 10.14 13.00
CA ARG A 172 23.79 10.41 13.86
C ARG A 172 24.20 10.63 15.32
N ASP A 173 25.50 10.77 15.58
CA ASP A 173 26.10 10.91 16.92
C ASP A 173 25.83 9.69 17.82
N ILE A 174 25.76 8.49 17.22
CA ILE A 174 25.59 7.21 17.92
C ILE A 174 26.85 6.38 17.73
N ASP A 175 27.50 6.00 18.83
CA ASP A 175 28.58 5.03 18.81
C ASP A 175 28.01 3.60 18.97
N ASN A 176 27.88 2.89 17.85
CA ASN A 176 27.45 1.49 17.86
C ASN A 176 28.56 0.58 18.41
N VAL A 177 28.51 0.29 19.71
CA VAL A 177 29.56 -0.51 20.38
C VAL A 177 29.68 -1.90 19.78
N GLU A 178 28.55 -2.54 19.44
CA GLU A 178 28.56 -3.84 18.79
C GLU A 178 29.31 -3.81 17.46
N ALA A 179 28.98 -2.87 16.57
CA ALA A 179 29.64 -2.77 15.28
C ALA A 179 31.13 -2.44 15.41
N ILE A 180 31.53 -1.61 16.38
CA ILE A 180 32.94 -1.34 16.68
C ILE A 180 33.65 -2.61 17.16
N ALA A 181 33.03 -3.36 18.06
CA ALA A 181 33.60 -4.58 18.62
C ALA A 181 33.80 -5.65 17.53
N TYR A 182 32.76 -5.92 16.74
CA TYR A 182 32.84 -6.92 15.68
C TYR A 182 33.64 -6.45 14.46
N PHE A 183 33.78 -5.14 14.23
CA PHE A 183 34.79 -4.60 13.31
C PHE A 183 36.20 -4.99 13.78
N GLY A 184 36.53 -4.76 15.06
CA GLY A 184 37.82 -5.16 15.62
C GLY A 184 38.05 -6.68 15.57
N TRP A 185 37.05 -7.47 15.95
CA TRP A 185 37.15 -8.94 15.93
C TRP A 185 37.38 -9.51 14.52
N THR A 186 36.66 -9.00 13.51
CA THR A 186 36.85 -9.44 12.12
C THR A 186 38.22 -9.07 11.56
N LEU A 187 38.86 -7.99 12.02
CA LEU A 187 40.26 -7.70 11.68
C LEU A 187 41.21 -8.76 12.25
N ALA A 188 41.03 -9.17 13.51
CA ALA A 188 41.85 -10.23 14.11
C ALA A 188 41.66 -11.58 13.38
N LEU A 189 40.42 -11.91 13.01
CA LEU A 189 40.12 -13.12 12.24
C LEU A 189 40.78 -13.13 10.86
N GLN A 190 40.78 -12.00 10.15
CA GLN A 190 41.51 -11.85 8.89
C GLN A 190 43.03 -11.96 9.08
N ALA A 191 43.58 -11.38 10.15
CA ALA A 191 45.01 -11.48 10.47
C ALA A 191 45.45 -12.94 10.66
N ARG A 192 44.57 -13.81 11.19
CA ARG A 192 44.85 -15.25 11.33
C ARG A 192 44.92 -16.01 10.00
N LEU A 193 44.20 -15.54 8.97
CA LEU A 193 44.17 -16.20 7.65
C LEU A 193 45.37 -15.84 6.78
N GLU A 194 46.02 -14.71 7.07
CA GLU A 194 47.16 -14.21 6.31
C GLU A 194 48.48 -14.70 6.93
N SER A 195 49.50 -14.90 6.09
CA SER A 195 50.83 -15.32 6.55
C SER A 195 51.53 -14.19 7.29
N ALA A 196 52.23 -14.50 8.39
CA ALA A 196 52.93 -13.55 9.25
C ALA A 196 53.81 -12.54 8.47
N ASP A 197 53.26 -11.36 8.24
CA ASP A 197 53.89 -10.22 7.57
C ASP A 197 53.49 -8.91 8.27
N LEU A 198 54.08 -7.79 7.85
CA LEU A 198 53.82 -6.46 8.45
C LEU A 198 52.35 -6.02 8.34
N VAL A 199 51.61 -6.52 7.35
CA VAL A 199 50.18 -6.23 7.17
C VAL A 199 49.37 -6.91 8.27
N THR A 200 49.74 -8.15 8.61
CA THR A 200 49.18 -8.92 9.72
C THR A 200 49.33 -8.18 11.05
N ASP A 201 50.53 -7.69 11.36
CA ASP A 201 50.78 -6.92 12.61
C ASP A 201 49.96 -5.63 12.67
N THR A 202 49.87 -4.91 11.54
CA THR A 202 49.09 -3.66 11.45
C THR A 202 47.61 -3.94 11.70
N ARG A 203 47.09 -5.02 11.11
CA ARG A 203 45.69 -5.41 11.27
C ARG A 203 45.36 -5.83 12.69
N LEU A 204 46.25 -6.59 13.34
CA LEU A 204 46.07 -7.01 14.73
C LEU A 204 46.10 -5.82 15.70
N ASN A 205 46.98 -4.83 15.45
CA ASN A 205 47.00 -3.60 16.22
C ASN A 205 45.70 -2.79 16.04
N ALA A 206 45.18 -2.67 14.82
CA ALA A 206 43.90 -2.02 14.55
C ALA A 206 42.74 -2.75 15.25
N ALA A 207 42.75 -4.09 15.25
CA ALA A 207 41.77 -4.91 15.98
C ALA A 207 41.73 -4.55 17.47
N ARG A 208 42.89 -4.52 18.12
CA ARG A 208 43.00 -4.17 19.55
C ARG A 208 42.51 -2.76 19.85
N ILE A 209 42.88 -1.77 19.03
CA ILE A 209 42.44 -0.38 19.21
C ILE A 209 40.91 -0.28 19.16
N ALA A 210 40.27 -0.92 18.17
CA ALA A 210 38.81 -0.90 18.04
C ALA A 210 38.13 -1.58 19.24
N LEU A 211 38.63 -2.73 19.68
CA LEU A 211 38.06 -3.45 20.82
C LEU A 211 38.25 -2.69 22.14
N GLN A 212 39.42 -2.09 22.37
CA GLN A 212 39.66 -1.22 23.52
C GLN A 212 38.76 0.03 23.49
N GLN A 213 38.50 0.58 22.31
CA GLN A 213 37.52 1.67 22.20
C GLN A 213 36.12 1.19 22.60
N ALA A 214 35.71 0.00 22.17
CA ALA A 214 34.42 -0.56 22.56
C ALA A 214 34.30 -0.75 24.09
N THR A 215 35.36 -1.23 24.76
CA THR A 215 35.35 -1.35 26.25
C THR A 215 35.32 0.01 26.96
N VAL A 216 35.84 1.07 26.33
CA VAL A 216 35.76 2.43 26.88
C VAL A 216 34.35 3.02 26.72
N ILE A 217 33.69 2.77 25.58
CA ILE A 217 32.34 3.29 25.32
C ILE A 217 31.32 2.56 26.18
N ASP A 218 31.39 1.24 26.25
CA ASP A 218 30.54 0.41 27.10
C ASP A 218 31.38 -0.64 27.83
N PRO A 219 31.77 -0.37 29.09
CA PRO A 219 32.53 -1.31 29.91
C PRO A 219 31.77 -2.59 30.28
N ASP A 220 30.43 -2.57 30.24
CA ASP A 220 29.60 -3.71 30.62
C ASP A 220 29.32 -4.63 29.42
N TYR A 221 29.63 -4.18 28.20
CA TYR A 221 29.57 -5.02 27.01
C TYR A 221 30.68 -6.08 27.06
N ALA A 222 30.27 -7.34 27.19
CA ALA A 222 31.18 -8.46 27.45
C ALA A 222 32.06 -8.83 26.24
N ASP A 223 31.49 -8.79 25.02
CA ASP A 223 32.13 -9.33 23.82
C ASP A 223 33.53 -8.76 23.52
N PRO A 224 33.77 -7.44 23.58
CA PRO A 224 35.10 -6.89 23.36
C PRO A 224 36.13 -7.42 24.36
N HIS A 225 35.73 -7.64 25.62
CA HIS A 225 36.60 -8.25 26.62
C HIS A 225 36.93 -9.70 26.24
N CYS A 226 35.93 -10.48 25.82
CA CYS A 226 36.14 -11.84 25.36
C CYS A 226 37.12 -11.90 24.16
N PHE A 227 36.94 -11.01 23.19
CA PHE A 227 37.80 -10.94 22.01
C PHE A 227 39.21 -10.45 22.34
N LEU A 228 39.37 -9.46 23.24
CA LEU A 228 40.69 -9.01 23.70
C LEU A 228 41.44 -10.13 24.42
N ALA A 229 40.78 -10.91 25.29
CA ALA A 229 41.40 -12.07 25.93
C ALA A 229 41.97 -13.07 24.91
N ILE A 230 41.20 -13.37 23.85
CA ILE A 230 41.62 -14.29 22.80
C ILE A 230 42.77 -13.69 21.98
N ILE A 231 42.73 -12.39 21.69
CA ILE A 231 43.80 -11.73 20.93
C ILE A 231 45.11 -11.73 21.72
N GLU A 232 45.10 -11.29 22.98
CA GLU A 232 46.31 -11.24 23.81
C GLU A 232 46.92 -12.63 23.99
N TYR A 233 46.09 -13.67 24.20
CA TYR A 233 46.60 -15.02 24.35
C TYR A 233 46.98 -15.70 23.02
N ALA A 234 46.02 -15.83 22.08
CA ALA A 234 46.19 -16.68 20.92
C ALA A 234 47.01 -16.05 19.78
N PHE A 235 47.16 -14.72 19.77
CA PHE A 235 47.94 -14.02 18.75
C PHE A 235 49.23 -13.42 19.31
N LEU A 236 49.23 -12.99 20.57
CA LEU A 236 50.37 -12.29 21.18
C LEU A 236 51.12 -13.11 22.23
N ASP A 237 50.62 -14.31 22.55
CA ASP A 237 51.23 -15.22 23.53
C ASP A 237 51.39 -14.57 24.92
N ASP A 238 50.46 -13.68 25.30
CA ASP A 238 50.47 -12.93 26.56
C ASP A 238 49.26 -13.31 27.44
N ALA A 239 49.44 -14.38 28.21
CA ALA A 239 48.42 -14.88 29.14
C ALA A 239 48.14 -13.93 30.30
N ASP A 240 49.15 -13.18 30.76
CA ASP A 240 49.02 -12.22 31.86
C ASP A 240 48.14 -11.03 31.45
N ALA A 241 48.34 -10.53 30.22
CA ALA A 241 47.48 -9.49 29.65
C ALA A 241 46.06 -10.01 29.36
N ALA A 242 45.91 -11.28 28.98
CA ALA A 242 44.61 -11.87 28.66
C ALA A 242 43.73 -12.14 29.89
N LEU A 243 44.33 -12.53 31.02
CA LEU A 243 43.60 -12.93 32.23
C LEU A 243 42.54 -11.92 32.73
N PRO A 244 42.83 -10.61 32.90
CA PRO A 244 41.81 -9.66 33.36
C PRO A 244 40.61 -9.58 32.42
N PHE A 245 40.83 -9.71 31.10
CA PHE A 245 39.76 -9.70 30.11
C PHE A 245 38.87 -10.94 30.19
N VAL A 246 39.43 -12.13 30.49
CA VAL A 246 38.65 -13.35 30.74
C VAL A 246 37.68 -13.14 31.90
N VAL A 247 38.18 -12.58 33.01
CA VAL A 247 37.37 -12.33 34.21
C VAL A 247 36.22 -11.38 33.90
N THR A 248 36.51 -10.25 33.23
CA THR A 248 35.46 -9.28 32.88
C THR A 248 34.46 -9.88 31.91
N CYS A 249 34.92 -10.52 30.83
CA CYS A 249 34.09 -11.22 29.85
C CYS A 249 33.08 -12.16 30.52
N GLU A 250 33.55 -13.12 31.34
CA GLU A 250 32.67 -14.10 31.98
C GLU A 250 31.70 -13.48 32.99
N SER A 251 32.14 -12.44 33.71
CA SER A 251 31.29 -11.71 34.64
C SER A 251 30.18 -10.92 33.95
N GLY A 252 30.44 -10.46 32.72
CA GLY A 252 29.50 -9.74 31.87
C GLY A 252 28.44 -10.63 31.20
N ASN A 253 28.50 -11.96 31.40
CA ASN A 253 27.55 -12.94 30.87
C ASN A 253 27.32 -12.78 29.34
N PRO A 254 28.34 -13.08 28.52
CA PRO A 254 28.29 -12.85 27.08
C PRO A 254 27.28 -13.78 26.40
N PRO A 255 26.87 -13.47 25.15
CA PRO A 255 26.07 -14.36 24.31
C PRO A 255 26.68 -15.77 24.23
N ALA A 256 25.85 -16.80 24.10
CA ALA A 256 26.28 -18.19 24.24
C ALA A 256 27.37 -18.62 23.24
N ASP A 257 27.34 -18.11 22.02
CA ASP A 257 28.38 -18.31 21.00
C ASP A 257 29.73 -17.71 21.43
N VAL A 258 29.73 -16.49 21.96
CA VAL A 258 30.94 -15.82 22.48
C VAL A 258 31.43 -16.49 23.76
N ALA A 259 30.51 -16.89 24.66
CA ALA A 259 30.82 -17.64 25.88
C ALA A 259 31.51 -18.98 25.56
N ASN A 260 30.98 -19.72 24.58
CA ASN A 260 31.58 -20.98 24.13
C ASN A 260 32.95 -20.76 23.47
N LEU A 261 33.10 -19.67 22.72
CA LEU A 261 34.38 -19.31 22.10
C LEU A 261 35.46 -19.05 23.17
N ILE A 262 35.19 -18.18 24.16
CA ILE A 262 36.18 -17.86 25.20
C ILE A 262 36.46 -19.05 26.13
N ALA A 263 35.46 -19.91 26.38
CA ALA A 263 35.64 -21.11 27.19
C ALA A 263 36.73 -22.04 26.61
N GLY A 264 36.95 -22.02 25.30
CA GLY A 264 38.03 -22.75 24.63
C GLY A 264 39.44 -22.26 24.95
N PHE A 265 39.60 -21.08 25.55
CA PHE A 265 40.90 -20.47 25.90
C PHE A 265 41.05 -20.20 27.39
N ALA A 266 39.94 -19.96 28.10
CA ALA A 266 39.95 -19.43 29.46
C ALA A 266 40.68 -20.34 30.48
N ALA A 267 40.64 -21.67 30.32
CA ALA A 267 41.36 -22.58 31.20
C ALA A 267 42.89 -22.47 31.00
N ASP A 268 43.32 -22.41 29.74
CA ASP A 268 44.74 -22.34 29.38
C ASP A 268 45.33 -20.96 29.74
N ILE A 269 44.59 -19.88 29.53
CA ILE A 269 44.97 -18.52 29.96
C ILE A 269 45.24 -18.50 31.47
N ARG A 270 44.32 -19.02 32.28
CA ARG A 270 44.48 -19.05 33.76
C ARG A 270 45.66 -19.92 34.21
N ALA A 271 45.98 -20.97 33.47
CA ALA A 271 47.10 -21.85 33.79
C ALA A 271 48.45 -21.23 33.40
N ALA A 272 48.48 -20.38 32.36
CA ALA A 272 49.68 -19.76 31.82
C ALA A 272 50.02 -18.41 32.47
N ALA A 273 49.03 -17.70 33.02
CA ALA A 273 49.23 -16.44 33.75
C ALA A 273 49.91 -16.67 35.13
N ASN A 274 50.79 -15.76 35.54
CA ASN A 274 51.65 -15.86 36.74
C ASN A 274 51.30 -14.89 37.86
#